data_AF-A0A651F781-F1
#
_entry.id   AF-A0A651F781-F1
#
_cell.length_a   1.000
_cell.length_b   1.000
_cell.length_c   1.000
_cell.angle_alpha   90.00
_cell.angle_beta   90.00
_cell.angle_gamma   90.00
#
_symmetry.space_group_name_H-M   'P 1'
#
loop_
_entity.id
_entity.type
_entity.pdbx_description
1 polymer ?
#
loop_
_entity_poly.entity_id
_entity_poly.type
_entity_poly.pdbx_seq_one_letter_code
_entity_poly.pdbx_strand_id
1 'polypeptide(L)'
;MKFLAIVALALALVLLPRPAVAEQVDAAAYQDYVVLLHGITRSSRAMQRMEDYFRQHGYHVINIDYKSREYTIDRLAEHVYEEISDITAEAEHRIHFVGHSMGGLIIRAILNRHRPENLGRVVMLGTPNQGSEVADFLENNILFQNFYGPAGLQLVTDQRRIAHLFGEVDFDLGIIAGTRSIDPLSSLVLPGSDDGKVTVERTKLEGMTDHLVLPTTHTFMMRNAQVLSQTRHFIENGTFAEPPPPRFNIETRFQFNR
;
A
#
# COMPACT_ATOMS: atom_id res chain seq x y z
N MET A 1 -35.74 -62.10 33.41
CA MET A 1 -36.32 -62.18 32.05
C MET A 1 -36.67 -60.78 31.56
N LYS A 2 -36.01 -60.33 30.48
CA LYS A 2 -36.45 -59.40 29.41
C LYS A 2 -36.86 -57.96 29.81
N PHE A 3 -36.07 -56.91 29.53
CA PHE A 3 -35.76 -56.21 28.26
C PHE A 3 -36.63 -54.96 28.03
N LEU A 4 -35.96 -53.84 27.68
CA LEU A 4 -36.39 -52.66 26.89
C LEU A 4 -37.06 -51.42 27.55
N ALA A 5 -36.34 -50.29 27.50
CA ALA A 5 -36.73 -48.91 27.10
C ALA A 5 -35.77 -47.91 27.79
N ILE A 6 -34.55 -47.57 27.32
CA ILE A 6 -34.11 -46.89 26.09
C ILE A 6 -34.97 -45.69 25.66
N VAL A 7 -34.48 -44.51 26.07
CA VAL A 7 -34.34 -43.24 25.31
C VAL A 7 -35.60 -42.45 24.95
N ALA A 8 -35.76 -41.28 25.58
CA ALA A 8 -35.99 -40.00 24.90
C ALA A 8 -35.98 -38.83 25.92
N LEU A 9 -34.80 -38.44 26.40
CA LEU A 9 -34.59 -37.09 26.95
C LEU A 9 -33.65 -36.37 25.98
N ALA A 10 -34.21 -36.01 24.82
CA ALA A 10 -33.50 -35.27 23.79
C ALA A 10 -33.43 -33.79 24.20
N LEU A 11 -32.23 -33.39 24.59
CA LEU A 11 -31.62 -32.07 24.45
C LEU A 11 -32.59 -30.91 24.11
N ALA A 12 -33.01 -30.19 25.14
CA ALA A 12 -33.14 -28.74 25.04
C ALA A 12 -31.81 -28.13 25.55
N LEU A 13 -30.71 -28.41 24.84
CA LEU A 13 -29.48 -27.65 25.05
C LEU A 13 -29.71 -26.31 24.35
N VAL A 14 -30.06 -25.32 25.15
CA VAL A 14 -30.20 -23.92 24.75
C VAL A 14 -28.97 -23.55 23.92
N LEU A 15 -29.16 -23.32 22.62
CA LEU A 15 -28.20 -22.57 21.81
C LEU A 15 -28.22 -21.13 22.32
N LEU A 16 -27.55 -20.89 23.44
CA LEU A 16 -27.08 -19.55 23.74
C LEU A 16 -26.03 -19.24 22.65
N PRO A 17 -26.15 -18.10 21.95
CA PRO A 17 -25.09 -17.69 21.05
C PRO A 17 -23.80 -17.64 21.85
N ARG A 18 -22.81 -18.44 21.44
CA ARG A 18 -21.44 -18.29 21.94
C ARG A 18 -21.10 -16.81 21.72
N PRO A 19 -20.69 -16.06 22.75
CA PRO A 19 -20.13 -14.75 22.50
C PRO A 19 -18.99 -14.97 21.51
N ALA A 20 -19.04 -14.24 20.38
CA ALA A 20 -17.91 -14.17 19.48
C ALA A 20 -16.70 -13.84 20.36
N VAL A 21 -15.68 -14.70 20.34
CA VAL A 21 -14.38 -14.33 20.90
C VAL A 21 -13.96 -13.15 20.03
N ALA A 22 -14.19 -11.94 20.53
CA ALA A 22 -13.61 -10.75 19.96
C ALA A 22 -12.11 -11.01 20.00
N GLU A 23 -11.52 -11.17 18.82
CA GLU A 23 -10.08 -11.14 18.65
C GLU A 23 -9.63 -9.90 19.41
N GLN A 24 -8.83 -10.10 20.46
CA GLN A 24 -8.22 -9.00 21.18
C GLN A 24 -7.24 -8.35 20.21
N VAL A 25 -7.74 -7.42 19.40
CA VAL A 25 -6.92 -6.41 18.76
C VAL A 25 -6.25 -5.67 19.90
N ASP A 26 -4.95 -5.91 20.03
CA ASP A 26 -4.13 -5.39 21.09
C ASP A 26 -4.35 -3.88 21.16
N ALA A 27 -4.80 -3.37 22.31
CA ALA A 27 -4.96 -1.93 22.53
C ALA A 27 -3.61 -1.18 22.40
N ALA A 28 -2.50 -1.90 22.24
CA ALA A 28 -1.18 -1.39 21.89
C ALA A 28 -1.08 -0.83 20.46
N ALA A 29 -1.98 -1.17 19.52
CA ALA A 29 -1.95 -0.63 18.16
C ALA A 29 -2.16 0.90 18.11
N TYR A 30 -2.70 1.50 19.17
CA TYR A 30 -3.01 2.93 19.29
C TYR A 30 -1.80 3.84 19.58
N GLN A 31 -0.57 3.37 19.34
CA GLN A 31 0.67 4.16 19.51
C GLN A 31 1.76 3.83 18.47
N ASP A 32 1.48 2.98 17.46
CA ASP A 32 2.46 2.69 16.40
C ASP A 32 2.65 3.91 15.47
N TYR A 33 3.82 3.99 14.84
CA TYR A 33 4.17 5.06 13.91
C TYR A 33 3.87 4.66 12.46
N VAL A 34 3.40 5.61 11.66
CA VAL A 34 3.25 5.46 10.21
C VAL A 34 4.03 6.57 9.51
N VAL A 35 5.10 6.19 8.80
CA VAL A 35 5.89 7.10 7.98
C VAL A 35 5.32 7.11 6.56
N LEU A 36 4.97 8.30 6.08
CA LEU A 36 4.36 8.51 4.76
C LEU A 36 5.36 9.15 3.81
N LEU A 37 5.56 8.52 2.63
CA LEU A 37 6.43 9.04 1.58
C LEU A 37 5.63 9.27 0.30
N HIS A 38 5.60 10.52 -0.16
CA HIS A 38 4.94 10.90 -1.41
C HIS A 38 5.72 10.42 -2.64
N GLY A 39 5.19 10.64 -3.86
CA GLY A 39 5.88 10.32 -5.12
C GLY A 39 6.68 11.48 -5.71
N ILE A 40 7.25 11.25 -6.89
CA ILE A 40 8.00 12.26 -7.66
C ILE A 40 7.10 13.46 -8.04
N THR A 41 7.66 14.68 -8.09
CA THR A 41 6.94 15.94 -8.41
C THR A 41 5.82 16.32 -7.42
N ARG A 42 5.75 15.63 -6.28
CA ARG A 42 4.81 15.90 -5.18
C ARG A 42 5.55 16.48 -3.98
N SER A 43 4.76 16.81 -2.97
CA SER A 43 5.18 17.13 -1.60
C SER A 43 4.35 16.30 -0.61
N SER A 44 4.68 16.36 0.67
CA SER A 44 3.93 15.72 1.79
C SER A 44 2.42 15.97 1.76
N ARG A 45 1.99 17.14 1.24
CA ARG A 45 0.57 17.49 1.05
C ARG A 45 -0.23 16.46 0.23
N ALA A 46 0.42 15.74 -0.67
CA ALA A 46 -0.24 14.68 -1.45
C ALA A 46 -0.74 13.52 -0.57
N MET A 47 -0.09 13.33 0.58
CA MET A 47 -0.36 12.28 1.56
C MET A 47 -1.28 12.75 2.69
N GLN A 48 -1.68 14.04 2.74
CA GLN A 48 -2.44 14.63 3.85
C GLN A 48 -3.69 13.83 4.22
N ARG A 49 -4.44 13.35 3.23
CA ARG A 49 -5.67 12.59 3.51
C ARG A 49 -5.40 11.24 4.16
N MET A 50 -4.25 10.65 3.86
CA MET A 50 -3.77 9.44 4.52
C MET A 50 -3.27 9.73 5.93
N GLU A 51 -2.56 10.84 6.12
CA GLU A 51 -2.15 11.32 7.44
C GLU A 51 -3.35 11.54 8.36
N ASP A 52 -4.34 12.30 7.91
CA ASP A 52 -5.57 12.56 8.67
C ASP A 52 -6.29 11.25 9.01
N TYR A 53 -6.34 10.32 8.05
CA TYR A 53 -6.98 9.02 8.24
C TYR A 53 -6.27 8.18 9.30
N PHE A 54 -4.94 8.03 9.24
CA PHE A 54 -4.20 7.24 10.23
C PHE A 54 -4.22 7.89 11.62
N ARG A 55 -4.11 9.22 11.72
CA ARG A 55 -4.24 9.93 13.01
C ARG A 55 -5.61 9.74 13.64
N GLN A 56 -6.69 9.77 12.86
CA GLN A 56 -8.05 9.49 13.35
C GLN A 56 -8.21 8.07 13.88
N HIS A 57 -7.32 7.15 13.50
CA HIS A 57 -7.29 5.77 13.98
C HIS A 57 -6.18 5.51 15.01
N GLY A 58 -5.59 6.57 15.58
CA GLY A 58 -4.70 6.49 16.73
C GLY A 58 -3.23 6.20 16.42
N TYR A 59 -2.79 6.34 15.16
CA TYR A 59 -1.38 6.24 14.82
C TYR A 59 -0.66 7.59 14.96
N HIS A 60 0.63 7.54 15.34
CA HIS A 60 1.53 8.67 15.17
C HIS A 60 1.98 8.73 13.71
N VAL A 61 1.62 9.80 13.00
CA VAL A 61 1.95 9.90 11.57
C VAL A 61 3.04 10.92 11.33
N ILE A 62 4.10 10.45 10.67
CA ILE A 62 5.22 11.25 10.18
C ILE A 62 5.06 11.41 8.66
N ASN A 63 4.55 12.56 8.23
CA ASN A 63 4.34 12.86 6.81
C ASN A 63 5.50 13.72 6.26
N ILE A 64 6.52 13.04 5.73
CA ILE A 64 7.78 13.66 5.33
C ILE A 64 7.65 14.38 3.99
N ASP A 65 8.22 15.58 3.91
CA ASP A 65 8.40 16.29 2.66
C ASP A 65 9.85 16.19 2.21
N TYR A 66 10.10 15.91 0.94
CA TYR A 66 11.46 15.86 0.43
C TYR A 66 11.52 16.35 -1.02
N LYS A 67 12.70 16.81 -1.42
CA LYS A 67 12.93 17.43 -2.72
C LYS A 67 13.00 16.38 -3.84
N SER A 68 11.85 15.79 -4.15
CA SER A 68 11.68 14.62 -5.03
C SER A 68 12.24 14.72 -6.45
N ARG A 69 12.67 15.92 -6.88
CA ARG A 69 13.24 16.20 -8.21
C ARG A 69 14.72 16.57 -8.18
N GLU A 70 15.30 16.87 -7.02
CA GLU A 70 16.66 17.44 -6.97
C GLU A 70 17.75 16.37 -6.87
N TYR A 71 17.42 15.19 -6.35
CA TYR A 71 18.39 14.14 -6.04
C TYR A 71 17.98 12.79 -6.61
N THR A 72 18.91 11.84 -6.60
CA THR A 72 18.70 10.43 -6.92
C THR A 72 18.02 9.69 -5.77
N ILE A 73 17.41 8.53 -6.02
CA ILE A 73 16.69 7.72 -5.02
C ILE A 73 17.56 7.38 -3.82
N ASP A 74 18.84 7.03 -4.03
CA ASP A 74 19.78 6.73 -2.94
C ASP A 74 20.02 7.94 -2.04
N ARG A 75 20.20 9.14 -2.62
CA ARG A 75 20.37 10.39 -1.86
C ARG A 75 19.09 10.79 -1.15
N LEU A 76 17.93 10.64 -1.80
CA LEU A 76 16.63 10.89 -1.18
C LEU A 76 16.38 9.95 0.00
N ALA A 77 16.79 8.69 -0.10
CA ALA A 77 16.69 7.72 0.99
C ALA A 77 17.52 8.13 2.20
N GLU A 78 18.76 8.58 2.02
CA GLU A 78 19.57 9.09 3.13
C GLU A 78 18.94 10.34 3.76
N HIS A 79 18.49 11.31 2.96
CA HIS A 79 17.84 12.52 3.51
C HIS A 79 16.57 12.19 4.31
N VAL A 80 15.72 11.30 3.79
CA VAL A 80 14.50 10.90 4.50
C VAL A 80 14.85 10.12 5.77
N TYR A 81 15.87 9.25 5.71
CA TYR A 81 16.33 8.53 6.89
C TYR A 81 16.84 9.47 7.98
N GLU A 82 17.69 10.46 7.64
CA GLU A 82 18.20 11.46 8.58
C GLU A 82 17.06 12.25 9.26
N GLU A 83 15.94 12.48 8.59
CA GLU A 83 14.80 13.21 9.16
C GLU A 83 13.96 12.35 10.11
N ILE A 84 13.91 11.03 9.89
CA ILE A 84 13.10 10.13 10.72
C ILE A 84 13.91 9.39 11.78
N SER A 85 15.24 9.28 11.65
CA SER A 85 16.09 8.38 12.45
C SER A 85 15.89 8.57 13.94
N ASP A 86 15.92 9.82 14.42
CA ASP A 86 15.80 10.14 15.84
C ASP A 86 14.41 9.80 16.38
N ILE A 87 13.37 10.06 15.59
CA ILE A 87 11.98 9.75 15.94
C ILE A 87 11.76 8.23 15.99
N THR A 88 12.40 7.51 15.07
CA THR A 88 12.27 6.06 14.94
C THR A 88 13.13 5.28 15.94
N ALA A 89 14.26 5.84 16.39
CA ALA A 89 15.18 5.17 17.31
C ALA A 89 14.67 5.10 18.75
N GLU A 90 13.83 6.04 19.16
CA GLU A 90 13.27 6.11 20.51
C GLU A 90 11.92 5.38 20.67
N ALA A 91 11.38 4.84 19.57
CA ALA A 91 10.04 4.25 19.56
C ALA A 91 10.04 2.84 20.18
N GLU A 92 9.42 2.67 21.35
CA GLU A 92 9.04 1.34 21.86
C GLU A 92 7.97 0.65 20.98
N HIS A 93 7.35 1.43 20.08
CA HIS A 93 6.27 1.02 19.20
C HIS A 93 6.76 0.69 17.78
N ARG A 94 5.94 -0.04 17.02
CA ARG A 94 6.32 -0.46 15.67
C ARG A 94 6.28 0.69 14.69
N ILE A 95 7.11 0.58 13.65
CA ILE A 95 7.27 1.61 12.62
C ILE A 95 6.80 1.05 11.29
N HIS A 96 5.65 1.55 10.83
CA HIS A 96 5.08 1.20 9.54
C HIS A 96 5.48 2.23 8.49
N PHE A 97 5.56 1.79 7.24
CA PHE A 97 5.87 2.66 6.11
C PHE A 97 4.77 2.58 5.06
N VAL A 98 4.37 3.72 4.50
CA VAL A 98 3.48 3.78 3.34
C VAL A 98 4.06 4.69 2.27
N GLY A 99 4.36 4.12 1.10
CA GLY A 99 4.97 4.81 -0.02
C GLY A 99 4.05 4.91 -1.22
N HIS A 100 3.87 6.13 -1.72
CA HIS A 100 3.23 6.35 -3.02
C HIS A 100 4.27 6.38 -4.14
N SER A 101 4.06 5.61 -5.21
CA SER A 101 4.88 5.68 -6.42
C SER A 101 6.38 5.53 -6.06
N MET A 102 7.22 6.49 -6.45
CA MET A 102 8.65 6.58 -6.07
C MET A 102 8.91 6.50 -4.55
N GLY A 103 8.00 6.95 -3.70
CA GLY A 103 8.14 6.84 -2.25
C GLY A 103 8.31 5.38 -1.77
N GLY A 104 7.72 4.41 -2.47
CA GLY A 104 7.95 2.99 -2.20
C GLY A 104 9.38 2.53 -2.51
N LEU A 105 9.99 3.05 -3.58
CA LEU A 105 11.40 2.77 -3.90
C LEU A 105 12.34 3.37 -2.85
N ILE A 106 12.02 4.57 -2.37
CA ILE A 106 12.78 5.20 -1.27
C ILE A 106 12.67 4.37 0.01
N ILE A 107 11.48 3.87 0.36
CA ILE A 107 11.31 2.94 1.50
C ILE A 107 12.21 1.72 1.35
N ARG A 108 12.24 1.07 0.18
CA ARG A 108 13.13 -0.09 -0.05
C ARG A 108 14.60 0.27 0.13
N ALA A 109 15.02 1.42 -0.39
CA ALA A 109 16.39 1.89 -0.24
C ALA A 109 16.76 2.14 1.23
N ILE A 110 15.84 2.71 2.02
CA ILE A 110 16.01 2.87 3.48
C ILE A 110 16.09 1.50 4.16
N LEU A 111 15.12 0.61 3.93
CA LEU A 111 15.04 -0.68 4.63
C LEU A 111 16.14 -1.67 4.25
N ASN A 112 16.86 -1.44 3.16
CA ASN A 112 18.04 -2.23 2.79
C ASN A 112 19.30 -1.79 3.56
N ARG A 113 19.37 -0.53 4.04
CA ARG A 113 20.56 0.04 4.70
C ARG A 113 20.37 0.29 6.19
N HIS A 114 19.19 0.78 6.55
CA HIS A 114 18.85 1.34 7.85
C HIS A 114 17.54 0.75 8.37
N ARG A 115 17.35 -0.56 8.22
CA ARG A 115 16.14 -1.24 8.71
C ARG A 115 16.03 -1.07 10.22
N PRO A 116 14.94 -0.49 10.75
CA PRO A 116 14.73 -0.42 12.18
C PRO A 116 14.40 -1.81 12.74
N GLU A 117 14.87 -2.12 13.96
CA GLU A 117 14.63 -3.43 14.60
C GLU A 117 13.13 -3.65 14.91
N ASN A 118 12.41 -2.58 15.20
CA ASN A 118 10.96 -2.52 15.42
C ASN A 118 10.16 -2.25 14.13
N LEU A 119 10.70 -2.64 12.96
CA LEU A 119 9.96 -2.55 11.70
C LEU A 119 8.60 -3.24 11.84
N GLY A 120 7.54 -2.47 11.56
CA GLY A 120 6.18 -2.99 11.44
C GLY A 120 5.94 -3.52 10.03
N ARG A 121 4.95 -2.94 9.35
CA ARG A 121 4.48 -3.36 8.02
C ARG A 121 4.65 -2.27 6.99
N VAL A 122 4.87 -2.67 5.75
CA VAL A 122 5.11 -1.77 4.64
C VAL A 122 3.97 -1.88 3.63
N VAL A 123 3.46 -0.74 3.17
CA VAL A 123 2.49 -0.69 2.07
C VAL A 123 2.99 0.19 0.94
N MET A 124 2.97 -0.34 -0.28
CA MET A 124 3.31 0.38 -1.50
C MET A 124 2.09 0.62 -2.37
N LEU A 125 2.00 1.83 -2.92
CA LEU A 125 0.82 2.31 -3.63
C LEU A 125 1.24 2.75 -5.02
N GLY A 126 1.00 1.89 -6.02
CA GLY A 126 1.39 2.14 -7.41
C GLY A 126 2.90 2.30 -7.60
N THR A 127 3.73 1.69 -6.75
CA THR A 127 5.19 1.81 -6.85
C THR A 127 5.71 1.09 -8.08
N PRO A 128 6.52 1.74 -8.94
CA PRO A 128 7.14 1.10 -10.11
C PRO A 128 8.33 0.24 -9.69
N ASN A 129 8.07 -0.89 -9.01
CA ASN A 129 9.09 -1.79 -8.47
C ASN A 129 10.04 -2.37 -9.53
N GLN A 130 9.57 -2.45 -10.77
CA GLN A 130 10.32 -2.91 -11.94
C GLN A 130 10.51 -1.80 -12.99
N GLY A 131 10.38 -0.53 -12.56
CA GLY A 131 10.34 0.62 -13.46
C GLY A 131 8.97 0.82 -14.14
N SER A 132 8.92 1.79 -15.05
CA SER A 132 7.74 2.16 -15.82
C SER A 132 8.10 2.43 -17.28
N GLU A 133 7.34 1.87 -18.20
CA GLU A 133 7.47 2.11 -19.64
C GLU A 133 7.21 3.58 -20.01
N VAL A 134 6.46 4.32 -19.18
CA VAL A 134 6.27 5.77 -19.34
C VAL A 134 7.59 6.52 -19.09
N ALA A 135 8.40 6.06 -18.14
CA ALA A 135 9.70 6.65 -17.90
C ALA A 135 10.65 6.36 -19.07
N ASP A 136 10.66 5.13 -19.60
CA ASP A 136 11.46 4.75 -20.77
C ASP A 136 11.12 5.61 -22.00
N PHE A 137 9.82 5.79 -22.26
CA PHE A 137 9.36 6.58 -23.41
C PHE A 137 9.81 8.05 -23.35
N LEU A 138 9.97 8.59 -22.14
CA LEU A 138 10.25 10.00 -21.92
C LEU A 138 11.71 10.28 -21.53
N GLU A 139 12.54 9.25 -21.30
CA GLU A 139 13.89 9.40 -20.76
C GLU A 139 14.80 10.30 -21.61
N ASN A 140 14.62 10.29 -22.93
CA ASN A 140 15.43 11.05 -23.89
C ASN A 140 14.90 12.47 -24.13
N ASN A 141 13.80 12.86 -23.49
CA ASN A 141 13.21 14.19 -23.62
C ASN A 141 13.81 15.15 -22.59
N ILE A 142 14.55 16.17 -23.04
CA ILE A 142 15.20 17.17 -22.17
C ILE A 142 14.20 17.88 -21.24
N LEU A 143 12.97 18.14 -21.69
CA LEU A 143 11.94 18.74 -20.85
C LEU A 143 11.50 17.78 -19.73
N PHE A 144 11.40 16.49 -20.04
CA PHE A 144 11.11 15.46 -19.04
C PHE A 144 12.25 15.33 -18.03
N GLN A 145 13.50 15.28 -18.49
CA GLN A 145 14.68 15.22 -17.62
C GLN A 145 14.72 16.40 -16.65
N ASN A 146 14.48 17.62 -17.13
CA ASN A 146 14.44 18.82 -16.28
C ASN A 146 13.23 18.84 -15.34
N PHE A 147 12.11 18.23 -15.74
CA PHE A 147 10.90 18.20 -14.93
C PHE A 147 10.94 17.13 -13.83
N TYR A 148 11.41 15.93 -14.12
CA TYR A 148 11.45 14.83 -13.14
C TYR A 148 12.79 14.73 -12.42
N GLY A 149 13.85 15.34 -12.96
CA GLY A 149 15.17 15.38 -12.33
C GLY A 149 15.83 14.00 -12.20
N PRO A 150 16.91 13.88 -11.41
CA PRO A 150 17.73 12.67 -11.37
C PRO A 150 16.97 11.41 -10.95
N ALA A 151 16.09 11.50 -9.94
CA ALA A 151 15.27 10.36 -9.52
C ALA A 151 14.30 9.90 -10.62
N GLY A 152 13.77 10.80 -11.45
CA GLY A 152 12.91 10.44 -12.57
C GLY A 152 13.59 9.52 -13.58
N LEU A 153 14.89 9.74 -13.81
CA LEU A 153 15.71 8.93 -14.70
C LEU A 153 16.08 7.56 -14.10
N GLN A 154 15.75 7.34 -12.84
CA GLN A 154 15.89 6.06 -12.15
C GLN A 154 14.57 5.27 -12.11
N LEU A 155 13.47 5.78 -12.68
CA LEU A 155 12.18 5.10 -12.76
C LEU A 155 11.99 4.26 -14.04
N VAL A 156 13.02 4.18 -14.89
CA VAL A 156 13.06 3.41 -16.14
C VAL A 156 13.02 1.90 -15.90
N THR A 157 12.65 1.08 -16.87
CA THR A 157 12.60 -0.39 -16.70
C THR A 157 13.98 -1.04 -16.60
N ASP A 158 15.03 -0.41 -17.14
CA ASP A 158 16.42 -0.83 -16.92
C ASP A 158 16.91 -0.41 -15.53
N GLN A 159 16.61 -1.24 -14.54
CA GLN A 159 16.93 -1.01 -13.13
C GLN A 159 18.36 -1.46 -12.75
N ARG A 160 19.19 -1.95 -13.68
CA ARG A 160 20.51 -2.56 -13.35
C ARG A 160 21.42 -1.64 -12.52
N ARG A 161 21.36 -0.33 -12.76
CA ARG A 161 22.18 0.66 -12.06
C ARG A 161 21.74 0.91 -10.62
N ILE A 162 20.51 0.59 -10.27
CA ILE A 162 19.94 0.88 -8.95
C ILE A 162 19.40 -0.35 -8.22
N ALA A 163 19.45 -1.54 -8.84
CA ALA A 163 18.99 -2.78 -8.23
C ALA A 163 19.64 -3.06 -6.86
N HIS A 164 20.92 -2.71 -6.70
CA HIS A 164 21.66 -2.84 -5.45
C HIS A 164 21.09 -1.99 -4.29
N LEU A 165 20.23 -1.00 -4.58
CA LEU A 165 19.61 -0.16 -3.56
C LEU A 165 18.52 -0.89 -2.78
N PHE A 166 17.81 -1.84 -3.38
CA PHE A 166 16.47 -2.18 -2.91
C PHE A 166 16.33 -3.45 -2.08
N GLY A 167 17.40 -4.25 -1.94
CA GLY A 167 17.40 -5.50 -1.17
C GLY A 167 16.35 -6.53 -1.62
N GLU A 168 16.38 -7.68 -0.95
CA GLU A 168 15.29 -8.66 -1.00
C GLU A 168 14.14 -8.21 -0.09
N VAL A 169 12.92 -8.68 -0.38
CA VAL A 169 11.76 -8.45 0.49
C VAL A 169 11.55 -9.67 1.37
N ASP A 170 11.93 -9.52 2.63
CA ASP A 170 11.85 -10.50 3.72
C ASP A 170 11.02 -9.96 4.91
N PHE A 171 10.15 -8.97 4.63
CA PHE A 171 9.27 -8.30 5.59
C PHE A 171 7.83 -8.22 5.06
N ASP A 172 6.87 -7.94 5.94
CA ASP A 172 5.45 -7.80 5.56
C ASP A 172 5.25 -6.63 4.59
N LEU A 173 5.09 -6.95 3.30
CA LEU A 173 4.89 -5.98 2.22
C LEU A 173 3.56 -6.18 1.52
N GLY A 174 2.66 -5.20 1.65
CA GLY A 174 1.41 -5.12 0.91
C GLY A 174 1.54 -4.17 -0.27
N ILE A 175 1.06 -4.57 -1.44
CA ILE A 175 1.09 -3.72 -2.64
C ILE A 175 -0.32 -3.47 -3.16
N ILE A 176 -0.69 -2.20 -3.32
CA ILE A 176 -1.94 -1.80 -3.96
C ILE A 176 -1.62 -1.21 -5.34
N ALA A 177 -2.19 -1.81 -6.39
CA ALA A 177 -2.09 -1.35 -7.77
C ALA A 177 -3.39 -0.67 -8.23
N GLY A 178 -3.27 0.39 -9.04
CA GLY A 178 -4.41 1.05 -9.68
C GLY A 178 -4.69 0.51 -11.09
N THR A 179 -5.93 0.72 -11.58
CA THR A 179 -6.36 0.30 -12.93
C THR A 179 -7.11 1.38 -13.71
N ARG A 180 -7.11 2.63 -13.22
CA ARG A 180 -7.74 3.75 -13.93
C ARG A 180 -6.69 4.74 -14.37
N SER A 181 -6.80 5.22 -15.60
CA SER A 181 -5.96 6.29 -16.11
C SER A 181 -6.74 7.59 -16.27
N ILE A 182 -6.09 8.71 -15.95
CA ILE A 182 -6.51 10.06 -16.34
C ILE A 182 -5.57 10.65 -17.40
N ASP A 183 -4.59 9.86 -17.85
CA ASP A 183 -3.60 10.19 -18.86
C ASP A 183 -3.65 9.11 -19.97
N PRO A 184 -4.63 9.20 -20.89
CA PRO A 184 -4.87 8.15 -21.89
C PRO A 184 -3.67 7.93 -22.81
N LEU A 185 -2.83 8.96 -23.02
CA LEU A 185 -1.65 8.88 -23.88
C LEU A 185 -0.56 8.01 -23.25
N SER A 186 -0.33 8.16 -21.94
CA SER A 186 0.61 7.29 -21.21
C SER A 186 0.13 5.83 -21.20
N SER A 187 -1.17 5.59 -21.07
CA SER A 187 -1.74 4.23 -21.09
C SER A 187 -1.62 3.52 -22.43
N LEU A 188 -1.45 4.24 -23.55
CA LEU A 188 -1.20 3.60 -24.85
C LEU A 188 0.17 2.92 -24.93
N VAL A 189 1.12 3.33 -24.08
CA VAL A 189 2.49 2.79 -24.01
C VAL A 189 2.61 1.68 -22.98
N LEU A 190 1.65 1.59 -22.05
CA LEU A 190 1.66 0.64 -20.95
C LEU A 190 1.04 -0.71 -21.38
N PRO A 191 1.77 -1.83 -21.24
CA PRO A 191 1.22 -3.13 -21.61
C PRO A 191 0.27 -3.64 -20.52
N GLY A 192 -1.03 -3.53 -20.75
CA GLY A 192 -2.07 -4.16 -19.91
C GLY A 192 -2.77 -3.20 -18.94
N SER A 193 -3.26 -3.73 -17.82
CA SER A 193 -4.00 -2.92 -16.83
C SER A 193 -3.05 -1.98 -16.09
N ASP A 194 -3.39 -0.69 -16.04
CA ASP A 194 -2.52 0.35 -15.49
C ASP A 194 -3.29 1.49 -14.80
N ASP A 195 -2.57 2.28 -14.02
CA ASP A 195 -3.09 3.44 -13.30
C ASP A 195 -2.80 4.80 -13.99
N GLY A 196 -2.39 4.76 -15.25
CA GLY A 196 -1.94 5.88 -16.07
C GLY A 196 -0.44 6.16 -16.00
N LYS A 197 0.32 5.47 -15.13
CA LYS A 197 1.78 5.58 -15.04
C LYS A 197 2.49 4.24 -14.86
N VAL A 198 1.88 3.28 -14.17
CA VAL A 198 2.50 2.01 -13.83
C VAL A 198 1.50 0.89 -14.10
N THR A 199 1.94 -0.18 -14.76
CA THR A 199 1.11 -1.37 -14.93
C THR A 199 0.99 -2.14 -13.63
N VAL A 200 -0.11 -2.89 -13.47
CA VAL A 200 -0.31 -3.80 -12.35
C VAL A 200 0.88 -4.76 -12.19
N GLU A 201 1.39 -5.33 -13.28
CA GLU A 201 2.53 -6.26 -13.23
C GLU A 201 3.81 -5.59 -12.74
N ARG A 202 4.09 -4.35 -13.15
CA ARG A 202 5.28 -3.60 -12.72
C ARG A 202 5.25 -3.19 -11.25
N THR A 203 4.07 -3.21 -10.62
CA THR A 203 3.97 -3.02 -9.18
C THR A 203 4.38 -4.24 -8.37
N LYS A 204 4.26 -5.45 -8.93
CA LYS A 204 4.56 -6.69 -8.20
C LYS A 204 6.04 -6.82 -7.88
N LEU A 205 6.32 -7.51 -6.79
CA LEU A 205 7.66 -7.78 -6.32
C LEU A 205 7.71 -9.17 -5.69
N GLU A 206 8.82 -9.88 -5.91
CA GLU A 206 9.06 -11.15 -5.22
C GLU A 206 9.16 -10.91 -3.70
N GLY A 207 8.59 -11.81 -2.90
CA GLY A 207 8.53 -11.68 -1.44
C GLY A 207 7.37 -10.84 -0.89
N MET A 208 6.54 -10.20 -1.75
CA MET A 208 5.36 -9.47 -1.26
C MET A 208 4.36 -10.41 -0.57
N THR A 209 3.80 -9.97 0.56
CA THR A 209 2.82 -10.73 1.35
C THR A 209 1.46 -10.77 0.68
N ASP A 210 1.01 -9.65 0.12
CA ASP A 210 -0.29 -9.53 -0.52
C ASP A 210 -0.30 -8.45 -1.61
N HIS A 211 -1.18 -8.62 -2.60
CA HIS A 211 -1.32 -7.73 -3.74
C HIS A 211 -2.80 -7.47 -4.05
N LEU A 212 -3.20 -6.20 -3.99
CA LEU A 212 -4.57 -5.78 -4.22
C LEU A 212 -4.67 -4.85 -5.43
N VAL A 213 -5.60 -5.15 -6.32
CA VAL A 213 -5.89 -4.31 -7.48
C VAL A 213 -7.19 -3.52 -7.24
N LEU A 214 -7.12 -2.19 -7.34
CA LEU A 214 -8.27 -1.30 -7.13
C LEU A 214 -8.50 -0.36 -8.33
N PRO A 215 -9.76 0.02 -8.61
CA PRO A 215 -10.11 0.94 -9.70
C PRO A 215 -9.81 2.39 -9.33
N THR A 216 -8.52 2.71 -9.17
CA THR A 216 -8.00 4.04 -8.81
C THR A 216 -6.95 4.52 -9.80
N THR A 217 -6.75 5.83 -9.85
CA THR A 217 -5.71 6.46 -10.67
C THR A 217 -4.43 6.67 -9.88
N HIS A 218 -3.29 6.67 -10.58
CA HIS A 218 -1.98 6.84 -9.94
C HIS A 218 -1.93 8.12 -9.10
N THR A 219 -2.44 9.23 -9.66
CA THR A 219 -2.39 10.56 -9.05
C THR A 219 -3.24 10.70 -7.79
N PHE A 220 -4.36 9.96 -7.68
CA PHE A 220 -5.33 10.18 -6.61
C PHE A 220 -5.52 8.99 -5.67
N MET A 221 -4.79 7.88 -5.85
CA MET A 221 -4.98 6.68 -5.03
C MET A 221 -4.80 6.93 -3.53
N MET A 222 -3.91 7.83 -3.13
CA MET A 222 -3.67 8.21 -1.74
C MET A 222 -4.89 8.83 -1.04
N ARG A 223 -5.89 9.25 -1.82
CA ARG A 223 -7.12 9.89 -1.33
C ARG A 223 -8.34 8.97 -1.44
N ASN A 224 -8.18 7.81 -2.08
CA ASN A 224 -9.25 6.86 -2.32
C ASN A 224 -9.63 6.16 -1.01
N ALA A 225 -10.92 6.16 -0.65
CA ALA A 225 -11.39 5.59 0.61
C ALA A 225 -11.08 4.10 0.75
N GLN A 226 -11.16 3.32 -0.35
CA GLN A 226 -10.81 1.90 -0.32
C GLN A 226 -9.31 1.70 -0.12
N VAL A 227 -8.47 2.52 -0.76
CA VAL A 227 -7.01 2.47 -0.55
C VAL A 227 -6.70 2.75 0.92
N LEU A 228 -7.26 3.82 1.49
CA LEU A 228 -7.07 4.17 2.90
C LEU A 228 -7.46 3.01 3.85
N SER A 229 -8.66 2.45 3.67
CA SER A 229 -9.13 1.35 4.51
C SER A 229 -8.29 0.09 4.36
N GLN A 230 -7.86 -0.23 3.13
CA GLN A 230 -7.06 -1.42 2.84
C GLN A 230 -5.61 -1.28 3.34
N THR A 231 -5.00 -0.10 3.20
CA THR A 231 -3.67 0.19 3.76
C THR A 231 -3.68 -0.01 5.28
N ARG A 232 -4.69 0.52 6.00
CA ARG A 232 -4.80 0.31 7.44
C ARG A 232 -5.05 -1.15 7.79
N HIS A 233 -5.96 -1.82 7.07
CA HIS A 233 -6.24 -3.23 7.30
C HIS A 233 -4.98 -4.09 7.14
N PHE A 234 -4.15 -3.81 6.13
CA PHE A 234 -2.85 -4.48 5.97
C PHE A 234 -1.89 -4.15 7.12
N ILE A 235 -1.80 -2.87 7.53
CA ILE A 235 -0.99 -2.46 8.67
C ILE A 235 -1.39 -3.18 9.96
N GLU A 236 -2.68 -3.47 10.16
CA GLU A 236 -3.21 -4.17 11.34
C GLU A 236 -3.04 -5.70 11.24
N ASN A 237 -3.28 -6.27 10.06
CA ASN A 237 -3.52 -7.72 9.90
C ASN A 237 -2.50 -8.45 9.00
N GLY A 238 -1.64 -7.74 8.27
CA GLY A 238 -0.67 -8.33 7.33
C GLY A 238 -1.25 -8.83 6.02
N THR A 239 -2.54 -8.60 5.76
CA THR A 239 -3.24 -8.94 4.52
C THR A 239 -4.25 -7.84 4.17
N PHE A 240 -4.67 -7.75 2.91
CA PHE A 240 -5.77 -6.87 2.51
C PHE A 240 -7.11 -7.54 2.80
N ALA A 241 -8.14 -6.74 3.10
CA ALA A 241 -9.47 -7.30 3.34
C ALA A 241 -10.05 -7.80 2.02
N GLU A 242 -10.81 -8.89 2.08
CA GLU A 242 -11.59 -9.33 0.92
C GLU A 242 -12.52 -8.21 0.45
N PRO A 243 -12.51 -7.86 -0.85
CA PRO A 243 -13.45 -6.87 -1.36
C PRO A 243 -14.88 -7.40 -1.15
N PRO A 244 -15.82 -6.55 -0.69
CA PRO A 244 -17.20 -6.99 -0.51
C PRO A 244 -17.73 -7.52 -1.85
N PRO A 245 -18.55 -8.60 -1.84
CA PRO A 245 -19.10 -9.14 -3.06
C PRO A 245 -19.85 -8.05 -3.83
N PRO A 246 -19.85 -8.09 -5.18
CA PRO A 246 -20.55 -7.11 -5.98
C PRO A 246 -22.01 -7.05 -5.54
N ARG A 247 -22.47 -5.86 -5.15
CA ARG A 247 -23.89 -5.63 -4.86
C ARG A 247 -24.66 -5.80 -6.16
N PHE A 248 -25.28 -6.96 -6.36
CA PHE A 248 -26.31 -7.12 -7.38
C PHE A 248 -27.48 -6.22 -6.98
N ASN A 249 -27.70 -5.14 -7.71
CA ASN A 249 -28.93 -4.36 -7.58
C ASN A 249 -30.10 -5.24 -8.05
N ILE A 250 -30.84 -5.81 -7.10
CA ILE A 250 -32.10 -6.50 -7.34
C ILE A 250 -33.20 -5.44 -7.53
N GLU A 251 -33.07 -4.60 -8.56
CA GLU A 251 -34.13 -3.67 -8.98
C GLU A 251 -34.27 -3.71 -10.50
N THR A 252 -34.44 -4.91 -11.07
CA THR A 252 -35.02 -5.06 -12.42
C THR A 252 -35.56 -6.49 -12.61
N ARG A 253 -36.51 -6.90 -11.77
CA ARG A 253 -37.29 -8.12 -12.00
C ARG A 253 -38.76 -7.96 -11.59
N PHE A 254 -39.39 -6.85 -11.94
CA PHE A 254 -40.85 -6.77 -12.00
C PHE A 254 -41.26 -5.75 -13.05
N GLN A 255 -41.22 -6.15 -14.31
CA GLN A 255 -42.08 -5.63 -15.38
C GLN A 255 -41.84 -6.49 -16.61
N PHE A 256 -42.67 -7.52 -16.77
CA PHE A 256 -43.21 -8.02 -18.04
C PHE A 256 -44.08 -9.23 -17.69
N ASN A 257 -45.28 -8.92 -17.21
CA ASN A 257 -46.44 -9.80 -17.29
C ASN A 257 -47.67 -8.86 -17.35
N ARG A 258 -47.93 -8.34 -18.55
CA ARG A 258 -49.26 -7.94 -19.04
C ARG A 258 -49.28 -8.14 -20.53
#